data_AF-A0A6J4HG31-F1
#
_entry.id   AF-A0A6J4HG31-F1
#
_cell.length_a   1.000
_cell.length_b   1.000
_cell.length_c   1.000
_cell.angle_alpha   90.00
_cell.angle_beta   90.00
_cell.angle_gamma   90.00
#
_symmetry.space_group_name_H-M   'P 1'
#
loop_
_entity.id
_entity.type
_entity.pdbx_description
1 polymer ?
#
loop_
_entity_poly.entity_id
_entity_poly.type
_entity_poly.pdbx_seq_one_letter_code
_entity_poly.pdbx_strand_id
1 'polypeptide(L)'
;GEAAAELAGVLLAALGAALPAAAERLAPESAAWLAGRLAPLLEEGAAVALHVAPGLGEAVAARLGDPRLSIAEDAALAPGAVRASWRGGGAAYSPEAQRAAIADLLRSFGLASMTEEK
;
A
#
# COMPACT_ATOMS: atom_id res chain seq x y z
N GLY A 1 -14.71 -2.33 26.29
CA GLY A 1 -15.06 -1.31 27.31
C GLY A 1 -14.74 0.06 26.76
N GLU A 2 -15.37 1.11 27.26
CA GLU A 2 -15.26 2.49 26.73
C GLU A 2 -13.81 3.00 26.62
N ALA A 3 -12.98 2.75 27.64
CA ALA A 3 -11.55 3.09 27.61
C ALA A 3 -10.75 2.37 26.50
N ALA A 4 -11.13 1.14 26.12
CA ALA A 4 -10.48 0.41 25.03
C ALA A 4 -10.85 1.01 23.67
N ALA A 5 -12.10 1.46 23.52
CA ALA A 5 -12.59 2.13 22.33
C ALA A 5 -11.93 3.49 22.11
N GLU A 6 -11.78 4.28 23.18
CA GLU A 6 -11.05 5.55 23.13
C GLU A 6 -9.58 5.34 22.74
N LEU A 7 -8.92 4.34 23.32
CA LEU A 7 -7.54 4.00 22.97
C LEU A 7 -7.41 3.59 21.50
N ALA A 8 -8.32 2.77 20.96
CA ALA A 8 -8.29 2.42 19.55
C ALA A 8 -8.55 3.63 18.65
N GLY A 9 -9.46 4.53 19.04
CA GLY A 9 -9.69 5.79 18.35
C GLY A 9 -8.42 6.65 18.28
N VAL A 10 -7.70 6.78 19.40
CA VAL A 10 -6.43 7.51 19.47
C VAL A 10 -5.35 6.84 18.62
N LEU A 11 -5.22 5.51 18.66
CA LEU A 11 -4.26 4.77 17.84
C LEU A 11 -4.56 4.92 16.35
N LEU A 12 -5.83 4.82 15.95
CA LEU A 12 -6.26 5.01 14.57
C LEU A 12 -6.05 6.45 14.10
N ALA A 13 -6.29 7.46 14.95
CA ALA A 13 -6.03 8.85 14.64
C ALA A 13 -4.53 9.15 14.51
N ALA A 14 -3.70 8.59 15.39
CA ALA A 14 -2.25 8.73 15.34
C ALA A 14 -1.66 8.06 14.09
N LEU A 15 -2.08 6.83 13.78
CA LEU A 15 -1.77 6.17 12.51
C LEU A 15 -2.32 6.99 11.34
N GLY A 16 -3.52 7.56 11.49
CA GLY A 16 -4.20 8.57 10.64
C GLY A 16 -3.29 9.69 10.18
N ALA A 17 -2.69 10.37 11.14
CA ALA A 17 -1.79 11.48 10.88
C ALA A 17 -0.43 11.02 10.35
N ALA A 18 0.09 9.88 10.80
CA ALA A 18 1.47 9.46 10.50
C ALA A 18 1.63 8.74 9.16
N LEU A 19 0.67 7.89 8.74
CA LEU A 19 0.86 7.04 7.56
C LEU A 19 0.87 7.79 6.20
N PRO A 20 0.22 8.95 5.96
CA PRO A 20 0.29 9.60 4.65
C PRO A 20 1.71 10.12 4.36
N ALA A 21 2.31 10.81 5.32
CA ALA A 21 3.69 11.29 5.22
C ALA A 21 4.70 10.12 5.18
N ALA A 22 4.40 9.01 5.86
CA ALA A 22 5.21 7.79 5.73
C ALA A 22 5.03 7.14 4.34
N ALA A 23 3.81 7.10 3.80
CA ALA A 23 3.51 6.49 2.50
C ALA A 23 4.23 7.22 1.37
N GLU A 24 4.28 8.55 1.39
CA GLU A 24 5.05 9.36 0.44
C GLU A 24 6.55 9.03 0.51
N ARG A 25 7.12 8.93 1.72
CA ARG A 25 8.53 8.62 1.92
C ARG A 25 8.90 7.18 1.54
N LEU A 26 8.01 6.23 1.82
CA LEU A 26 8.23 4.79 1.64
C LEU A 26 7.77 4.29 0.26
N ALA A 27 7.21 5.15 -0.59
CA ALA A 27 6.70 4.74 -1.90
C ALA A 27 7.77 4.04 -2.78
N PRO A 28 9.01 4.54 -2.87
CA PRO A 28 10.07 3.84 -3.62
C PRO A 28 10.43 2.47 -3.02
N GLU A 29 10.37 2.33 -1.70
CA GLU A 29 10.65 1.07 -1.00
C GLU A 29 9.52 0.06 -1.16
N SER A 30 8.26 0.53 -1.19
CA SER A 30 7.08 -0.29 -1.45
C SER A 30 7.09 -0.82 -2.89
N ALA A 31 7.49 0.03 -3.85
CA ALA A 31 7.73 -0.38 -5.22
C ALA A 31 8.86 -1.41 -5.34
N ALA A 32 9.99 -1.21 -4.63
CA ALA A 32 11.10 -2.17 -4.58
C ALA A 32 10.71 -3.52 -3.98
N TRP A 33 9.93 -3.50 -2.89
CA TRP A 33 9.39 -4.71 -2.29
C TRP A 33 8.51 -5.48 -3.27
N LEU A 34 7.57 -4.80 -3.94
CA LEU A 34 6.68 -5.45 -4.91
C LEU A 34 7.45 -5.97 -6.12
N ALA A 35 8.41 -5.20 -6.65
CA ALA A 35 9.29 -5.64 -7.73
C ALA A 35 10.05 -6.92 -7.36
N GLY A 36 10.56 -7.03 -6.13
CA GLY A 36 11.22 -8.25 -5.64
C GLY A 36 10.28 -9.46 -5.59
N ARG A 37 8.99 -9.26 -5.30
CA ARG A 37 7.97 -10.33 -5.34
C ARG A 37 7.63 -10.78 -6.76
N LEU A 38 7.87 -9.92 -7.76
CA LEU A 38 7.61 -10.17 -9.17
C LEU A 38 8.84 -10.74 -9.91
N ALA A 39 9.99 -10.86 -9.25
CA ALA A 39 11.22 -11.36 -9.87
C ALA A 39 11.04 -12.72 -10.61
N PRO A 40 10.31 -13.72 -10.07
CA PRO A 40 10.09 -14.98 -10.79
C PRO A 40 9.30 -14.79 -12.10
N LEU A 41 8.27 -13.94 -12.09
CA LEU A 41 7.49 -13.62 -13.30
C LEU A 41 8.35 -12.93 -14.36
N LEU A 42 9.26 -12.05 -13.94
CA LEU A 42 10.20 -11.37 -14.84
C LEU A 42 11.25 -12.33 -15.41
N GLU A 43 11.68 -13.33 -14.65
CA GLU A 43 12.57 -14.40 -15.12
C GLU A 43 11.90 -15.31 -16.14
N GLU A 44 10.59 -15.55 -15.99
CA GLU A 44 9.75 -16.26 -16.95
C GLU A 44 9.40 -15.42 -18.21
N GLY A 45 9.88 -14.18 -18.28
CA GLY A 45 9.68 -13.28 -19.42
C GLY A 45 8.30 -12.61 -19.45
N ALA A 46 7.56 -12.61 -18.33
CA ALA A 46 6.30 -11.90 -18.26
C ALA A 46 6.52 -10.39 -18.39
N ALA A 47 5.76 -9.76 -19.28
CA ALA A 47 5.70 -8.30 -19.35
C ALA A 47 4.91 -7.78 -18.14
N VAL A 48 5.60 -7.07 -17.25
CA VAL A 48 5.03 -6.49 -16.03
C VAL A 48 5.05 -4.97 -16.13
N ALA A 49 3.89 -4.35 -15.92
CA ALA A 49 3.76 -2.92 -15.74
C ALA A 49 3.52 -2.59 -14.28
N LEU A 50 4.38 -1.77 -13.69
CA LEU A 50 4.28 -1.22 -12.35
C LEU A 50 3.71 0.20 -12.45
N HIS A 51 2.62 0.43 -11.75
CA HIS A 51 1.88 1.68 -11.70
C HIS A 51 2.10 2.33 -10.35
N VAL A 52 2.46 3.60 -10.34
CA VAL A 52 2.72 4.41 -9.14
C VAL A 52 1.97 5.74 -9.22
N ALA A 53 1.81 6.44 -8.09
CA ALA A 53 1.19 7.76 -8.10
C ALA A 53 2.01 8.79 -8.95
N PRO A 54 1.37 9.84 -9.50
CA PRO A 54 2.05 10.82 -10.34
C PRO A 54 3.22 11.52 -9.64
N GLY A 55 4.28 11.82 -10.41
CA GLY A 55 5.49 12.48 -9.91
C GLY A 55 6.49 11.56 -9.20
N LEU A 56 6.20 10.26 -9.12
CA LEU A 56 7.08 9.26 -8.52
C LEU A 56 7.75 8.34 -9.55
N GLY A 57 7.35 8.40 -10.83
CA GLY A 57 7.79 7.47 -11.87
C GLY A 57 9.31 7.43 -12.05
N GLU A 58 9.95 8.60 -12.12
CA GLU A 58 11.41 8.71 -12.30
C GLU A 58 12.18 8.20 -11.07
N ALA A 59 11.75 8.58 -9.86
CA ALA A 59 12.38 8.14 -8.62
C ALA A 59 12.28 6.62 -8.44
N VAL A 60 11.14 6.03 -8.79
CA VAL A 60 10.93 4.57 -8.74
C VAL A 60 11.75 3.87 -9.83
N ALA A 61 11.75 4.38 -11.07
CA ALA A 61 12.54 3.82 -12.16
C ALA A 61 14.04 3.81 -11.83
N ALA A 62 14.58 4.92 -11.32
CA ALA A 62 15.97 5.04 -10.90
C ALA A 62 16.32 4.05 -9.77
N ARG A 63 15.41 3.85 -8.82
CA ARG A 63 15.61 2.97 -7.67
C ARG A 63 15.58 1.48 -8.04
N LEU A 64 14.71 1.10 -8.97
CA LEU A 64 14.53 -0.28 -9.40
C LEU A 64 15.61 -0.69 -10.40
N GLY A 65 15.88 0.16 -11.40
CA GLY A 65 16.90 -0.08 -12.41
C GLY A 65 16.71 -1.35 -13.26
N ASP A 66 15.55 -2.01 -13.18
CA ASP A 66 15.27 -3.25 -13.93
C ASP A 66 14.59 -2.92 -15.26
N PRO A 67 15.26 -3.13 -16.40
CA PRO A 67 14.71 -2.81 -17.72
C PRO A 67 13.54 -3.71 -18.13
N ARG A 68 13.27 -4.80 -17.41
CA ARG A 68 12.13 -5.69 -17.66
C ARG A 68 10.81 -5.15 -17.10
N LEU A 69 10.88 -4.15 -16.23
CA LEU A 69 9.71 -3.48 -15.65
C LEU A 69 9.37 -2.23 -16.45
N SER A 70 8.12 -2.14 -16.89
CA SER A 70 7.56 -0.88 -17.39
C SER A 70 7.02 -0.09 -16.19
N ILE A 71 7.50 1.13 -15.98
CA ILE A 71 6.99 2.04 -14.94
C ILE A 71 6.00 3.00 -15.59
N ALA A 72 4.80 3.09 -15.04
CA ALA A 72 3.75 4.01 -15.46
C ALA A 72 3.24 4.81 -14.26
N GLU A 73 2.83 6.05 -14.51
CA GLU A 73 2.14 6.87 -13.51
C GLU A 73 0.62 6.72 -13.68
N ASP A 74 -0.09 6.59 -12.56
CA ASP A 74 -1.53 6.37 -12.51
C ASP A 74 -2.16 7.37 -11.53
N ALA A 75 -2.92 8.33 -12.06
CA ALA A 75 -3.57 9.38 -11.28
C ALA A 75 -4.65 8.87 -10.32
N ALA A 76 -5.13 7.63 -10.49
CA ALA A 76 -6.06 7.01 -9.56
C ALA A 76 -5.37 6.41 -8.31
N LEU A 77 -4.04 6.31 -8.30
CA LEU A 77 -3.29 5.81 -7.16
C LEU A 77 -3.01 6.92 -6.15
N ALA A 78 -3.36 6.67 -4.90
CA ALA A 78 -2.93 7.50 -3.77
C ALA A 78 -1.40 7.42 -3.60
N PRO A 79 -0.75 8.47 -3.06
CA PRO A 79 0.67 8.42 -2.71
C PRO A 79 1.01 7.20 -1.85
N GLY A 80 2.07 6.48 -2.24
CA GLY A 80 2.51 5.23 -1.60
C GLY A 80 1.70 3.98 -1.96
N ALA A 81 0.61 4.10 -2.71
CA ALA A 81 -0.01 2.95 -3.36
C ALA A 81 0.80 2.53 -4.60
N VAL A 82 0.88 1.22 -4.82
CA VAL A 82 1.55 0.65 -5.99
C VAL A 82 0.70 -0.49 -6.54
N ARG A 83 0.61 -0.58 -7.87
CA ARG A 83 -0.11 -1.65 -8.55
C ARG A 83 0.78 -2.26 -9.62
N ALA A 84 0.85 -3.58 -9.68
CA ALA A 84 1.49 -4.32 -10.76
C ALA A 84 0.42 -5.03 -11.59
N SER A 85 0.61 -5.03 -12.91
CA SER A 85 -0.24 -5.76 -13.85
C SER A 85 0.60 -6.54 -14.83
N TRP A 86 0.19 -7.77 -15.14
CA TRP A 86 0.79 -8.64 -16.15
C TRP A 86 -0.28 -9.49 -16.83
N ARG A 87 0.11 -10.29 -17.82
CA ARG A 87 -0.83 -11.17 -18.52
C ARG A 87 -1.37 -12.23 -17.55
N GLY A 88 -2.68 -12.19 -17.29
CA GLY A 88 -3.35 -13.18 -16.45
C GLY A 88 -3.41 -12.83 -14.96
N GLY A 89 -2.98 -11.63 -14.55
CA GLY A 89 -3.09 -11.22 -13.16
C GLY A 89 -2.57 -9.83 -12.83
N GLY A 90 -2.60 -9.54 -11.55
CA GLY A 90 -2.07 -8.31 -10.99
C GLY A 90 -1.91 -8.43 -9.48
N ALA A 91 -1.13 -7.52 -8.92
CA ALA A 91 -0.99 -7.34 -7.49
C ALA A 91 -1.13 -5.85 -7.19
N ALA A 92 -1.68 -5.52 -6.03
CA ALA A 92 -1.75 -4.14 -5.59
C ALA A 92 -1.42 -4.05 -4.11
N TYR A 93 -0.81 -2.94 -3.74
CA TYR A 93 -0.65 -2.50 -2.38
C TYR A 93 -1.26 -1.11 -2.25
N SER A 94 -2.12 -0.94 -1.25
CA SER A 94 -2.78 0.34 -0.95
C SER A 94 -2.61 0.63 0.55
N PRO A 95 -2.05 1.81 0.91
CA PRO A 95 -1.99 2.27 2.30
C PRO A 95 -3.38 2.35 2.96
N GLU A 96 -4.41 2.65 2.18
CA GLU A 96 -5.79 2.72 2.67
C GLU A 96 -6.32 1.31 3.02
N ALA A 97 -6.08 0.33 2.16
CA ALA A 97 -6.44 -1.06 2.44
C ALA A 97 -5.69 -1.60 3.66
N GLN A 98 -4.41 -1.22 3.84
CA GLN A 98 -3.65 -1.56 5.03
C GLN A 98 -4.25 -0.95 6.30
N ARG A 99 -4.68 0.32 6.27
CA ARG A 99 -5.37 0.94 7.40
C ARG A 99 -6.67 0.23 7.76
N ALA A 100 -7.47 -0.11 6.76
CA ALA A 100 -8.72 -0.84 6.96
C ALA A 100 -8.45 -2.19 7.63
N ALA A 101 -7.44 -2.94 7.16
CA ALA A 101 -7.05 -4.22 7.75
C ALA A 101 -6.55 -4.06 9.21
N ILE A 102 -5.80 -3.00 9.52
CA ILE A 102 -5.38 -2.69 10.90
C ILE A 102 -6.61 -2.37 11.77
N ALA A 103 -7.55 -1.57 11.26
CA ALA A 103 -8.76 -1.23 11.99
C ALA A 103 -9.62 -2.48 12.28
N ASP A 104 -9.76 -3.38 11.31
CA ASP A 104 -10.45 -4.65 11.49
C ASP A 104 -9.73 -5.58 12.47
N LEU A 105 -8.38 -5.60 12.45
CA LEU A 105 -7.59 -6.33 13.43
C LEU A 105 -7.78 -5.78 14.85
N LEU A 106 -7.78 -4.45 15.02
CA LEU A 106 -8.07 -3.83 16.31
C LEU A 106 -9.50 -4.17 16.78
N ARG A 107 -10.47 -4.19 15.86
CA ARG A 107 -11.84 -4.63 16.16
C ARG A 107 -11.89 -6.08 16.60
N SER A 108 -11.14 -6.98 15.97
CA SER A 108 -11.11 -8.41 16.35
C SER A 108 -10.51 -8.63 17.75
N PHE A 109 -9.63 -7.74 18.20
CA PHE A 109 -9.15 -7.70 19.59
C PHE A 109 -10.12 -7.03 20.58
N GLY A 110 -11.31 -6.61 20.14
CA GLY A 110 -12.30 -5.93 20.98
C GLY A 110 -11.93 -4.48 21.32
N LEU A 111 -10.99 -3.90 20.57
CA LEU A 111 -10.49 -2.54 20.80
C LEU A 111 -11.34 -1.49 20.08
N ALA A 112 -12.07 -1.83 19.03
CA ALA A 112 -13.06 -0.94 18.42
C ALA A 112 -14.46 -1.29 18.93
N SER A 113 -15.17 -0.32 19.52
CA SER A 113 -16.54 -0.53 20.00
C SER A 113 -17.46 -0.87 18.82
N MET A 114 -18.12 -2.03 18.90
CA MET A 114 -19.41 -2.22 18.27
C MET A 114 -20.38 -1.28 18.98
N THR A 115 -20.75 -0.18 18.33
CA THR A 115 -21.99 0.51 18.70
C THR A 115 -23.13 -0.41 18.28
N GLU A 116 -23.51 -1.36 19.14
CA GLU A 116 -24.83 -1.97 19.06
C GLU A 116 -25.82 -0.95 19.64
N GLU A 117 -26.40 -0.12 18.76
CA GLU A 117 -27.62 0.60 19.08
C GLU A 117 -28.77 -0.41 19.22
N LYS A 118 -29.47 -0.35 20.34
CA LYS A 118 -30.74 -1.05 20.56
C LYS A 118 -31.79 -0.05 21.04
#